data_AF-A0A5C7XHJ6-F1
#
_entry.id   AF-A0A5C7XHJ6-F1
#
_cell.length_a   1.000
_cell.length_b   1.000
_cell.length_c   1.000
_cell.angle_alpha   90.00
_cell.angle_beta   90.00
_cell.angle_gamma   90.00
#
_symmetry.space_group_name_H-M   'P 1'
#
loop_
_entity.id
_entity.type
_entity.pdbx_description
1 polymer ?
#
loop_
_entity_poly.entity_id
_entity_poly.type
_entity_poly.pdbx_seq_one_letter_code
_entity_poly.pdbx_strand_id
1 'polypeptide(L)'
;MNIRPYLIAFIMIATAPRALANCSSIITMKGSAPTVHATTHIRKGAGEYGAPREWAGPGKKHTGVDIVMNQSSADAVSYEVRSVAAGKVAYVRDNGELGNVVIVDHGDGCYSMYAHLANQPFTPTKPGGNAFVKLGQAVAAGQKIGYMRNIIGDTDPSGNAVRVGDPTARIQTHFSLFTAPAGKTSTSIIVGPIMASRDDYVDPTALLARLKYRVQ
;
A
#
# COMPACT_ATOMS: atom_id res chain seq x y z
N MET A 1 -16.90 -65.27 18.60
CA MET A 1 -16.08 -64.19 18.01
C MET A 1 -16.86 -62.90 18.12
N ASN A 2 -16.45 -61.98 19.00
CA ASN A 2 -17.11 -60.69 19.22
C ASN A 2 -16.31 -59.60 18.51
N ILE A 3 -16.87 -59.02 17.45
CA ILE A 3 -16.29 -57.88 16.73
C ILE A 3 -16.87 -56.61 17.36
N ARG A 4 -16.02 -55.83 18.05
CA ARG A 4 -16.38 -54.50 18.52
C ARG A 4 -16.14 -53.49 17.38
N PRO A 5 -17.11 -52.63 17.03
CA PRO A 5 -16.88 -51.58 16.05
C PRO A 5 -16.05 -50.44 16.68
N TYR A 6 -14.94 -50.10 16.05
CA TYR A 6 -14.18 -48.89 16.36
C TYR A 6 -14.87 -47.70 15.68
N LEU A 7 -15.37 -46.76 16.49
CA LEU A 7 -15.88 -45.48 16.03
C LEU A 7 -14.67 -44.58 15.71
N ILE A 8 -14.37 -44.39 14.42
CA ILE A 8 -13.38 -43.41 13.96
C ILE A 8 -14.07 -42.05 13.96
N ALA A 9 -13.78 -41.22 14.97
CA ALA A 9 -14.23 -39.84 15.02
C ALA A 9 -13.36 -38.99 14.07
N PHE A 10 -13.93 -38.59 12.93
CA PHE A 10 -13.37 -37.52 12.12
C PHE A 10 -13.52 -36.19 12.87
N ILE A 11 -12.45 -35.71 13.48
CA ILE A 11 -12.37 -34.34 13.98
C ILE A 11 -12.26 -33.42 12.77
N MET A 12 -13.40 -32.94 12.28
CA MET A 12 -13.45 -31.80 11.37
C MET A 12 -12.97 -30.58 12.13
N ILE A 13 -11.69 -30.23 11.97
CA ILE A 13 -11.17 -28.94 12.42
C ILE A 13 -11.80 -27.89 11.50
N ALA A 14 -12.96 -27.37 11.90
CA ALA A 14 -13.50 -26.16 11.31
C ALA A 14 -12.49 -25.05 11.57
N THR A 15 -11.81 -24.60 10.52
CA THR A 15 -11.01 -23.38 10.59
C THR A 15 -11.99 -22.24 10.81
N ALA A 16 -12.05 -21.74 12.05
CA ALA A 16 -12.83 -20.56 12.34
C ALA A 16 -12.40 -19.45 11.37
N PRO A 17 -13.34 -18.67 10.80
CA PRO A 17 -12.97 -17.50 10.02
C PRO A 17 -12.11 -16.61 10.92
N ARG A 18 -10.81 -16.51 10.60
CA ARG A 18 -9.94 -15.55 11.27
C ARG A 18 -10.57 -14.20 11.00
N ALA A 19 -11.13 -13.59 12.04
CA ALA A 19 -11.54 -12.20 11.99
C ALA A 19 -10.35 -11.43 11.43
N LEU A 20 -10.50 -10.88 10.23
CA LEU A 20 -9.49 -10.04 9.61
C LEU A 20 -9.27 -8.89 10.60
N ALA A 21 -8.15 -8.97 11.32
CA ALA A 21 -7.84 -8.01 12.36
C ALA A 21 -7.84 -6.62 11.71
N ASN A 22 -8.45 -5.65 12.37
CA ASN A 22 -8.54 -4.29 11.87
C ASN A 22 -7.11 -3.79 11.62
N CYS A 23 -6.70 -3.71 10.34
CA CYS A 23 -5.37 -3.28 9.92
C CYS A 23 -4.90 -2.04 10.68
N SER A 24 -5.84 -1.13 10.92
CA SER A 24 -5.60 0.10 11.65
C SER A 24 -5.14 -0.14 13.09
N SER A 25 -5.70 -1.11 13.83
CA SER A 25 -5.29 -1.35 15.23
C SER A 25 -3.91 -2.01 15.34
N ILE A 26 -3.54 -2.88 14.40
CA ILE A 26 -2.20 -3.51 14.36
C ILE A 26 -1.12 -2.45 14.11
N ILE A 27 -1.36 -1.56 13.14
CA ILE A 27 -0.38 -0.53 12.75
C ILE A 27 -0.31 0.61 13.78
N THR A 28 -1.42 0.95 14.44
CA THR A 28 -1.50 2.14 15.33
C THR A 28 -0.56 2.09 16.55
N MET A 29 -0.14 0.91 17.04
CA MET A 29 0.67 0.85 18.27
C MET A 29 2.17 1.09 18.09
N LYS A 30 2.72 0.85 16.89
CA LYS A 30 4.17 0.95 16.60
C LYS A 30 4.46 1.55 15.22
N GLY A 31 3.46 2.16 14.62
CA GLY A 31 3.54 2.62 13.25
C GLY A 31 4.27 3.95 13.10
N SER A 32 4.87 4.16 11.94
CA SER A 32 5.48 5.42 11.54
C SER A 32 4.69 6.04 10.39
N ALA A 33 4.74 7.37 10.26
CA ALA A 33 4.20 8.05 9.08
C ALA A 33 4.81 7.48 7.78
N PRO A 34 4.00 7.17 6.75
CA PRO A 34 4.51 6.65 5.48
C PRO A 34 5.31 7.68 4.67
N THR A 35 5.22 8.97 5.02
CA THR A 35 6.02 10.09 4.47
C THR A 35 6.31 11.12 5.57
N VAL A 36 7.02 12.20 5.24
CA VAL A 36 7.23 13.33 6.17
C VAL A 36 5.95 14.16 6.30
N HIS A 37 5.12 13.85 7.28
CA HIS A 37 3.81 14.50 7.50
C HIS A 37 3.87 16.03 7.72
N ALA A 38 5.04 16.58 8.03
CA ALA A 38 5.23 18.03 8.18
C ALA A 38 5.13 18.77 6.84
N THR A 39 5.42 18.09 5.73
CA THR A 39 5.46 18.67 4.38
C THR A 39 4.47 18.00 3.42
N THR A 40 3.79 16.94 3.86
CA THR A 40 2.81 16.19 3.05
C THR A 40 1.43 16.15 3.70
N HIS A 41 0.39 16.06 2.89
CA HIS A 41 -1.00 15.94 3.34
C HIS A 41 -1.77 14.91 2.50
N ILE A 42 -2.94 14.49 2.97
CA ILE A 42 -3.89 13.72 2.17
C ILE A 42 -4.57 14.68 1.21
N ARG A 43 -4.52 14.38 -0.08
CA ARG A 43 -5.16 15.17 -1.12
C ARG A 43 -6.68 15.02 -1.06
N LYS A 44 -7.39 16.14 -0.89
CA LYS A 44 -8.86 16.19 -0.91
C LYS A 44 -9.44 15.87 -2.31
N GLY A 45 -10.70 15.43 -2.36
CA GLY A 45 -11.41 15.15 -3.60
C GLY A 45 -10.95 13.85 -4.24
N ALA A 46 -10.36 13.93 -5.44
CA ALA A 46 -9.98 12.73 -6.22
C ALA A 46 -8.95 11.84 -5.50
N GLY A 47 -8.19 12.40 -4.56
CA GLY A 47 -7.19 11.68 -3.76
C GLY A 47 -7.74 11.00 -2.51
N GLU A 48 -9.01 11.19 -2.15
CA GLU A 48 -9.60 10.60 -0.94
C GLU A 48 -9.98 9.13 -1.16
N TYR A 49 -9.98 8.35 -0.07
CA TYR A 49 -10.51 6.98 -0.10
C TYR A 49 -11.99 7.01 -0.49
N GLY A 50 -12.39 6.10 -1.38
CA GLY A 50 -13.77 6.02 -1.83
C GLY A 50 -14.17 7.09 -2.86
N ALA A 51 -13.28 8.02 -3.22
CA ALA A 51 -13.56 9.03 -4.23
C ALA A 51 -13.96 8.38 -5.58
N PRO A 52 -15.00 8.86 -6.28
CA PRO A 52 -15.43 8.29 -7.55
C PRO A 52 -14.32 8.30 -8.61
N ARG A 53 -14.23 7.23 -9.39
CA ARG A 53 -13.29 7.08 -10.52
C ARG A 53 -14.07 6.76 -11.79
N GLU A 54 -14.94 7.68 -12.22
CA GLU A 54 -15.82 7.49 -13.39
C GLU A 54 -15.04 7.17 -14.67
N TRP A 55 -13.85 7.75 -14.83
CA TRP A 55 -12.93 7.45 -15.95
C TRP A 55 -12.44 5.99 -15.95
N ALA A 56 -12.45 5.30 -14.80
CA ALA A 56 -12.09 3.89 -14.67
C ALA A 56 -13.31 2.96 -14.82
N GLY A 57 -14.51 3.53 -14.98
CA GLY A 57 -15.76 2.82 -15.20
C GLY A 57 -16.82 3.07 -14.10
N PRO A 58 -18.09 2.71 -14.36
CA PRO A 58 -19.18 2.90 -13.42
C PRO A 58 -18.93 2.22 -12.08
N GLY A 59 -19.19 2.94 -10.99
CA GLY A 59 -19.07 2.42 -9.62
C GLY A 59 -17.64 2.21 -9.11
N LYS A 60 -16.60 2.51 -9.93
CA LYS A 60 -15.22 2.44 -9.48
C LYS A 60 -14.91 3.58 -8.51
N LYS A 61 -14.11 3.25 -7.50
CA LYS A 61 -13.71 4.16 -6.43
C LYS A 61 -12.22 4.09 -6.21
N HIS A 62 -11.67 5.14 -5.63
CA HIS A 62 -10.29 5.20 -5.20
C HIS A 62 -10.07 4.27 -3.99
N THR A 63 -9.11 3.36 -4.10
CA THR A 63 -8.88 2.24 -3.15
C THR A 63 -7.85 2.53 -2.05
N GLY A 64 -7.48 3.80 -1.91
CA GLY A 64 -6.49 4.28 -0.95
C GLY A 64 -6.59 5.77 -0.81
N VAL A 65 -5.53 6.41 -0.34
CA VAL A 65 -5.40 7.87 -0.36
C VAL A 65 -4.16 8.28 -1.13
N ASP A 66 -4.25 9.44 -1.75
CA ASP A 66 -3.10 10.10 -2.36
C ASP A 66 -2.48 11.02 -1.31
N ILE A 67 -1.24 10.72 -0.92
CA ILE A 67 -0.44 11.59 -0.06
C ILE A 67 0.42 12.45 -0.96
N VAL A 68 0.32 13.77 -0.80
CA VAL A 68 0.90 14.73 -1.73
C VAL A 68 1.70 15.84 -1.04
N MET A 69 2.56 16.48 -1.83
CA MET A 69 3.18 17.77 -1.50
C MET A 69 3.31 18.61 -2.77
N ASN A 70 3.26 19.94 -2.59
CA ASN A 70 3.34 20.89 -3.70
C ASN A 70 4.79 21.38 -3.92
N GLN A 71 5.56 21.55 -2.85
CA GLN A 71 6.87 22.19 -2.89
C GLN A 71 8.01 21.18 -3.16
N SER A 72 9.00 21.58 -3.94
CA SER A 72 10.26 20.85 -4.02
C SER A 72 11.17 21.31 -2.89
N SER A 73 11.73 20.35 -2.17
CA SER A 73 12.87 20.43 -1.28
C SER A 73 14.19 20.04 -1.97
N ALA A 74 15.30 20.65 -1.54
CA ALA A 74 16.64 20.16 -1.89
C ALA A 74 17.01 18.88 -1.10
N ASP A 75 16.31 18.62 0.00
CA ASP A 75 16.53 17.45 0.83
C ASP A 75 15.70 16.25 0.32
N ALA A 76 16.39 15.19 -0.08
CA ALA A 76 15.78 13.94 -0.52
C ALA A 76 14.89 13.31 0.56
N VAL A 77 15.16 13.56 1.84
CA VAL A 77 14.37 13.06 2.97
C VAL A 77 12.91 13.51 2.89
N SER A 78 12.65 14.70 2.34
CA SER A 78 11.29 15.23 2.20
C SER A 78 10.39 14.38 1.29
N TYR A 79 10.98 13.55 0.43
CA TYR A 79 10.25 12.70 -0.51
C TYR A 79 10.23 11.23 -0.08
N GLU A 80 10.84 10.86 1.03
CA GLU A 80 10.94 9.46 1.41
C GLU A 80 9.55 8.85 1.65
N VAL A 81 9.35 7.68 1.07
CA VAL A 81 8.25 6.78 1.41
C VAL A 81 8.81 5.70 2.33
N ARG A 82 8.13 5.49 3.45
CA ARG A 82 8.57 4.63 4.55
C ARG A 82 7.52 3.58 4.87
N SER A 83 7.98 2.40 5.29
CA SER A 83 7.06 1.36 5.76
C SER A 83 6.37 1.82 7.04
N VAL A 84 5.04 1.69 7.07
CA VAL A 84 4.18 2.21 8.13
C VAL A 84 4.30 1.38 9.40
N ALA A 85 4.71 0.12 9.28
CA ALA A 85 4.95 -0.80 10.38
C ALA A 85 6.01 -1.84 9.95
N ALA A 86 6.57 -2.56 10.92
CA ALA A 86 7.46 -3.68 10.59
C ALA A 86 6.70 -4.77 9.81
N GLY A 87 7.39 -5.52 8.97
CA GLY A 87 6.77 -6.57 8.17
C GLY A 87 7.71 -7.21 7.17
N LYS A 88 7.15 -7.96 6.23
CA LYS A 88 7.88 -8.62 5.14
C LYS A 88 7.37 -8.12 3.80
N VAL A 89 8.27 -7.78 2.88
CA VAL A 89 7.90 -7.33 1.54
C VAL A 89 7.21 -8.48 0.80
N ALA A 90 5.95 -8.27 0.42
CA ALA A 90 5.08 -9.24 -0.25
C ALA A 90 5.01 -9.03 -1.76
N TYR A 91 5.30 -7.82 -2.23
CA TYR A 91 5.34 -7.46 -3.64
C TYR A 91 6.30 -6.28 -3.83
N VAL A 92 7.12 -6.33 -4.87
CA VAL A 92 7.97 -5.20 -5.25
C VAL A 92 8.30 -5.25 -6.74
N ARG A 93 7.67 -4.37 -7.53
CA ARG A 93 7.90 -4.23 -8.98
C ARG A 93 7.00 -3.15 -9.58
N ASP A 94 7.22 -2.86 -10.87
CA ASP A 94 6.24 -2.14 -11.67
C ASP A 94 4.97 -2.99 -11.91
N ASN A 95 3.81 -2.35 -11.75
CA ASN A 95 2.48 -2.93 -11.90
C ASN A 95 1.59 -2.07 -12.80
N GLY A 96 2.10 -1.64 -13.95
CA GLY A 96 1.34 -0.92 -14.98
C GLY A 96 0.76 0.39 -14.45
N GLU A 97 -0.57 0.50 -14.35
CA GLU A 97 -1.25 1.72 -13.90
C GLU A 97 -0.94 2.15 -12.46
N LEU A 98 -0.42 1.27 -11.61
CA LEU A 98 0.05 1.66 -10.27
C LEU A 98 1.50 2.14 -10.26
N GLY A 99 2.23 2.00 -11.38
CA GLY A 99 3.66 2.27 -11.45
C GLY A 99 4.47 1.31 -10.59
N ASN A 100 5.60 1.77 -10.04
CA ASN A 100 6.35 0.98 -9.06
C ASN A 100 5.57 0.88 -7.75
N VAL A 101 5.39 -0.36 -7.30
CA VAL A 101 4.65 -0.69 -6.10
C VAL A 101 5.54 -1.46 -5.13
N VAL A 102 5.42 -1.14 -3.85
CA VAL A 102 5.85 -1.98 -2.74
C VAL A 102 4.63 -2.36 -1.91
N ILE A 103 4.50 -3.65 -1.56
CA ILE A 103 3.52 -4.13 -0.59
C ILE A 103 4.26 -4.78 0.57
N VAL A 104 3.85 -4.46 1.79
CA VAL A 104 4.39 -5.07 3.02
C VAL A 104 3.28 -5.86 3.72
N ASP A 105 3.54 -7.13 3.97
CA ASP A 105 2.77 -7.98 4.88
C ASP A 105 3.20 -7.69 6.32
N HIS A 106 2.27 -7.21 7.14
CA HIS A 106 2.50 -6.90 8.55
C HIS A 106 2.15 -8.06 9.49
N GLY A 107 1.74 -9.22 8.94
CA GLY A 107 1.17 -10.31 9.72
C GLY A 107 -0.32 -10.09 10.01
N ASP A 108 -0.96 -11.10 10.60
CA ASP A 108 -2.37 -11.08 11.03
C ASP A 108 -3.38 -10.65 9.95
N GLY A 109 -2.97 -10.84 8.70
CA GLY A 109 -3.74 -10.54 7.51
C GLY A 109 -3.83 -9.06 7.15
N CYS A 110 -2.92 -8.23 7.66
CA CYS A 110 -2.84 -6.82 7.31
C CYS A 110 -1.70 -6.50 6.35
N TYR A 111 -2.03 -5.77 5.29
CA TYR A 111 -1.07 -5.33 4.28
C TYR A 111 -1.14 -3.82 4.06
N SER A 112 0.01 -3.21 3.81
CA SER A 112 0.10 -1.84 3.27
C SER A 112 0.67 -1.88 1.86
N MET A 113 0.14 -1.01 0.99
CA MET A 113 0.62 -0.82 -0.37
C MET A 113 1.04 0.64 -0.57
N TYR A 114 2.17 0.79 -1.25
CA TYR A 114 2.78 2.06 -1.62
C TYR A 114 2.98 2.05 -3.13
N ALA A 115 2.23 2.88 -3.84
CA ALA A 115 2.23 2.95 -5.29
C ALA A 115 2.68 4.33 -5.78
N HIS A 116 2.95 4.40 -7.10
CA HIS A 116 3.58 5.54 -7.76
C HIS A 116 4.95 5.89 -7.15
N LEU A 117 5.74 4.87 -6.80
CA LEU A 117 7.06 5.09 -6.21
C LEU A 117 8.10 5.46 -7.26
N ALA A 118 9.05 6.30 -6.84
CA ALA A 118 10.29 6.58 -7.56
C ALA A 118 11.48 5.90 -6.87
N ASN A 119 12.50 5.57 -7.66
CA ASN A 119 13.69 4.84 -7.20
C ASN A 119 14.92 5.74 -6.93
N GLN A 120 14.87 6.99 -7.37
CA GLN A 120 15.67 8.12 -6.86
C GLN A 120 14.67 9.25 -6.57
N PRO A 121 15.03 10.30 -5.81
CA PRO A 121 14.20 11.49 -5.73
C PRO A 121 13.92 11.95 -7.17
N PHE A 122 12.66 11.85 -7.58
CA PHE A 122 12.15 12.25 -8.89
C PHE A 122 12.50 11.42 -10.14
N THR A 123 13.37 10.41 -10.09
CA THR A 123 13.71 9.67 -11.32
C THR A 123 13.99 8.19 -11.03
N PRO A 124 13.20 7.24 -11.56
CA PRO A 124 13.59 5.85 -11.53
C PRO A 124 14.57 5.51 -12.65
N THR A 125 15.59 4.74 -12.32
CA THR A 125 16.64 4.30 -13.25
C THR A 125 16.20 3.15 -14.17
N LYS A 126 15.05 2.49 -13.91
CA LYS A 126 14.36 1.48 -14.73
C LYS A 126 13.07 0.98 -14.03
N PRO A 127 11.96 0.68 -14.75
CA PRO A 127 10.81 -0.03 -14.20
C PRO A 127 11.22 -1.36 -13.57
N GLY A 128 10.80 -1.63 -12.34
CA GLY A 128 11.06 -2.89 -11.63
C GLY A 128 12.52 -3.22 -11.29
N GLY A 129 13.48 -2.34 -11.62
CA GLY A 129 14.92 -2.64 -11.50
C GLY A 129 15.62 -2.10 -10.25
N ASN A 130 15.02 -1.14 -9.51
CA ASN A 130 15.75 -0.35 -8.49
C ASN A 130 14.92 -0.03 -7.23
N ALA A 131 14.10 -0.96 -6.75
CA ALA A 131 13.43 -0.76 -5.47
C ALA A 131 14.44 -0.80 -4.31
N PHE A 132 14.21 0.01 -3.26
CA PHE A 132 15.05 0.02 -2.04
C PHE A 132 14.95 -1.27 -1.22
N VAL A 133 13.99 -2.12 -1.56
CA VAL A 133 13.71 -3.38 -0.88
C VAL A 133 13.49 -4.50 -1.88
N LYS A 134 13.66 -5.75 -1.42
CA LYS A 134 13.50 -6.97 -2.22
C LYS A 134 12.32 -7.80 -1.73
N LEU A 135 11.73 -8.59 -2.62
CA LEU A 135 10.68 -9.54 -2.24
C LEU A 135 11.17 -10.44 -1.10
N GLY A 136 10.35 -10.60 -0.07
CA GLY A 136 10.66 -11.39 1.12
C GLY A 136 11.61 -10.72 2.12
N GLN A 137 12.13 -9.52 1.84
CA GLN A 137 12.93 -8.77 2.80
C GLN A 137 12.09 -8.36 4.01
N ALA A 138 12.64 -8.51 5.21
CA ALA A 138 12.08 -7.91 6.41
C ALA A 138 12.35 -6.40 6.44
N VAL A 139 11.33 -5.61 6.79
CA VAL A 139 11.43 -4.16 6.93
C VAL A 139 11.02 -3.74 8.35
N ALA A 140 11.68 -2.73 8.88
CA ALA A 140 11.28 -2.08 10.14
C ALA A 140 10.24 -0.98 9.89
N ALA A 141 9.47 -0.62 10.92
CA ALA A 141 8.67 0.60 10.90
C ALA A 141 9.59 1.81 10.67
N GLY A 142 9.21 2.71 9.76
CA GLY A 142 9.98 3.90 9.41
C GLY A 142 11.11 3.64 8.42
N GLN A 143 11.37 2.38 8.05
CA GLN A 143 12.38 2.07 7.06
C GLN A 143 11.97 2.64 5.69
N LYS A 144 12.89 3.35 5.04
CA LYS A 144 12.72 3.83 3.66
C LYS A 144 12.54 2.65 2.70
N ILE A 145 11.51 2.76 1.86
CA ILE A 145 11.16 1.76 0.83
C ILE A 145 11.07 2.37 -0.57
N GLY A 146 11.03 3.70 -0.69
CA GLY A 146 10.93 4.41 -1.97
C GLY A 146 11.00 5.92 -1.78
N TYR A 147 10.82 6.64 -2.88
CA TYR A 147 10.52 8.06 -2.88
C TYR A 147 9.14 8.32 -3.49
N MET A 148 8.52 9.43 -3.11
CA MET A 148 7.36 9.98 -3.80
C MET A 148 7.74 10.36 -5.22
N ARG A 149 6.80 10.25 -6.16
CA ARG A 149 7.01 10.59 -7.57
C ARG A 149 6.59 12.02 -7.85
N ASN A 150 7.36 12.73 -8.68
CA ASN A 150 6.87 13.96 -9.30
C ASN A 150 5.94 13.57 -10.47
N ILE A 151 4.68 13.98 -10.39
CA ILE A 151 3.64 13.64 -11.35
C ILE A 151 3.43 14.74 -12.41
N ILE A 152 4.12 15.89 -12.27
CA ILE A 152 4.13 17.00 -13.23
C ILE A 152 5.51 17.05 -13.91
N GLY A 153 5.55 16.65 -15.18
CA GLY A 153 6.75 16.61 -16.01
C GLY A 153 6.95 15.27 -16.71
N ASP A 154 7.67 15.28 -17.84
CA ASP A 154 7.86 14.11 -18.74
C ASP A 154 8.82 13.03 -18.20
N THR A 155 9.39 13.23 -17.02
CA THR A 155 10.25 12.23 -16.38
C THR A 155 9.40 11.12 -15.76
N ASP A 156 9.30 10.02 -16.52
CA ASP A 156 8.90 8.68 -16.11
C ASP A 156 7.39 8.46 -15.80
N PRO A 157 6.60 7.89 -16.73
CA PRO A 157 5.15 7.71 -16.61
C PRO A 157 4.75 6.46 -15.82
N SER A 158 5.39 6.13 -14.68
CA SER A 158 4.98 4.96 -13.90
C SER A 158 3.57 5.18 -13.32
N GLY A 159 2.58 4.54 -13.94
CA GLY A 159 1.19 4.55 -13.52
C GLY A 159 0.31 5.72 -13.99
N ASN A 160 -0.93 5.72 -13.51
CA ASN A 160 -1.99 6.64 -13.90
C ASN A 160 -2.00 7.97 -13.12
N ALA A 161 -1.05 8.19 -12.21
CA ALA A 161 -0.97 9.39 -11.38
C ALA A 161 -0.84 10.71 -12.18
N VAL A 162 -0.35 10.63 -13.42
CA VAL A 162 -0.21 11.79 -14.34
C VAL A 162 -1.57 12.40 -14.74
N ARG A 163 -2.67 11.65 -14.60
CA ARG A 163 -3.96 12.04 -15.21
C ARG A 163 -4.72 13.13 -14.46
N VAL A 164 -4.26 13.60 -13.30
CA VAL A 164 -5.10 14.45 -12.44
C VAL A 164 -4.82 15.95 -12.53
N GLY A 165 -3.84 16.40 -13.34
CA GLY A 165 -3.67 17.81 -13.75
C GLY A 165 -3.62 18.86 -12.63
N ASP A 166 -3.46 18.43 -11.37
CA ASP A 166 -3.64 19.26 -10.20
C ASP A 166 -2.28 19.80 -9.76
N PRO A 167 -2.04 21.11 -9.92
CA PRO A 167 -0.76 21.71 -9.61
C PRO A 167 -0.41 21.62 -8.13
N THR A 168 -1.39 21.40 -7.25
CA THR A 168 -1.18 21.26 -5.80
C THR A 168 -0.72 19.86 -5.39
N ALA A 169 -0.90 18.87 -6.26
CA ALA A 169 -0.58 17.46 -6.03
C ALA A 169 0.72 17.02 -6.72
N ARG A 170 1.62 17.97 -7.03
CA ARG A 170 2.77 17.76 -7.91
C ARG A 170 3.64 16.56 -7.56
N ILE A 171 3.81 16.27 -6.28
CA ILE A 171 4.61 15.13 -5.82
C ILE A 171 3.68 14.23 -5.01
N GLN A 172 3.55 12.97 -5.40
CA GLN A 172 2.52 12.07 -4.90
C GLN A 172 3.04 10.64 -4.66
N THR A 173 2.46 9.98 -3.64
CA THR A 173 2.40 8.53 -3.53
C THR A 173 0.96 8.11 -3.25
N HIS A 174 0.56 6.96 -3.78
CA HIS A 174 -0.71 6.33 -3.41
C HIS A 174 -0.48 5.34 -2.27
N PHE A 175 -1.20 5.51 -1.16
CA PHE A 175 -1.12 4.66 0.02
C PHE A 175 -2.45 3.97 0.27
N SER A 176 -2.45 2.65 0.43
CA SER A 176 -3.66 1.91 0.78
C SER A 176 -3.37 0.82 1.81
N LEU A 177 -4.40 0.47 2.56
CA LEU A 177 -4.44 -0.72 3.39
C LEU A 177 -5.38 -1.73 2.77
N PHE A 178 -5.08 -3.01 2.95
CA PHE A 178 -6.01 -4.07 2.58
C PHE A 178 -5.79 -5.31 3.44
N THR A 179 -6.76 -6.22 3.37
CA THR A 179 -6.74 -7.48 4.10
C THR A 179 -6.53 -8.66 3.17
N ALA A 180 -5.77 -9.65 3.62
CA ALA A 180 -5.54 -10.90 2.91
C ALA A 180 -5.00 -11.95 3.90
N PRO A 181 -5.03 -13.26 3.63
CA PRO A 181 -4.31 -14.21 4.47
C PRO A 181 -2.83 -13.81 4.61
N ALA A 182 -2.27 -13.89 5.82
CA ALA A 182 -0.86 -13.57 6.05
C ALA A 182 0.08 -14.49 5.25
N GLY A 183 1.27 -13.97 4.91
CA GLY A 183 2.32 -14.70 4.18
C GLY A 183 2.11 -14.80 2.67
N LYS A 184 1.10 -14.13 2.11
CA LYS A 184 0.87 -14.12 0.67
C LYS A 184 1.87 -13.19 0.00
N THR A 185 2.44 -13.66 -1.11
CA THR A 185 3.42 -12.92 -1.89
C THR A 185 3.16 -13.13 -3.37
N SER A 186 3.69 -12.26 -4.21
CA SER A 186 3.60 -12.43 -5.66
C SER A 186 4.80 -11.82 -6.36
N THR A 187 5.19 -12.48 -7.44
CA THR A 187 6.20 -12.00 -8.38
C THR A 187 5.60 -11.41 -9.63
N SER A 188 4.27 -11.44 -9.84
CA SER A 188 3.61 -11.02 -11.09
C SER A 188 2.50 -9.98 -10.87
N ILE A 189 1.37 -10.41 -10.33
CA ILE A 189 0.16 -9.60 -10.13
C ILE A 189 -0.26 -9.57 -8.66
N ILE A 190 -1.02 -8.54 -8.25
CA ILE A 190 -1.46 -8.35 -6.86
C ILE A 190 -2.76 -9.12 -6.56
N VAL A 191 -3.79 -8.92 -7.40
CA VAL A 191 -5.12 -9.54 -7.23
C VAL A 191 -5.10 -10.99 -7.71
N GLY A 192 -5.65 -11.90 -6.90
CA GLY A 192 -5.56 -13.35 -7.01
C GLY A 192 -4.49 -13.92 -6.08
N PRO A 193 -3.18 -13.67 -6.31
CA PRO A 193 -2.11 -14.22 -5.49
C PRO A 193 -2.00 -13.64 -4.07
N ILE A 194 -2.17 -12.32 -3.91
CA ILE A 194 -2.08 -11.65 -2.61
C ILE A 194 -3.46 -11.31 -2.09
N MET A 195 -4.19 -10.47 -2.84
CA MET A 195 -5.52 -9.98 -2.50
C MET A 195 -6.59 -10.80 -3.22
N ALA A 196 -7.68 -11.17 -2.55
CA ALA A 196 -8.72 -11.98 -3.18
C ALA A 196 -9.61 -11.14 -4.11
N SER A 197 -10.03 -9.96 -3.65
CA SER A 197 -10.84 -9.00 -4.41
C SER A 197 -10.38 -7.56 -4.16
N ARG A 198 -10.67 -6.67 -5.10
CA ARG A 198 -10.54 -5.21 -4.91
C ARG A 198 -11.54 -4.65 -3.88
N ASP A 199 -12.38 -5.49 -3.27
CA ASP A 199 -13.24 -5.09 -2.15
C ASP A 199 -12.52 -5.25 -0.79
N ASP A 200 -11.32 -5.86 -0.77
CA ASP A 200 -10.56 -6.13 0.46
C ASP A 200 -9.80 -4.89 0.99
N TYR A 201 -9.89 -3.74 0.30
CA TYR A 201 -9.27 -2.49 0.74
C TYR A 201 -9.96 -1.92 1.97
N VAL A 202 -9.16 -1.28 2.82
CA VAL A 202 -9.59 -0.65 4.07
C VAL A 202 -9.27 0.83 4.00
N ASP A 203 -10.19 1.67 4.47
CA ASP A 203 -9.99 3.11 4.56
C ASP A 203 -8.80 3.44 5.48
N PRO A 204 -7.68 4.00 4.95
CA PRO A 204 -6.50 4.31 5.75
C PRO A 204 -6.63 5.63 6.53
N THR A 205 -7.70 6.42 6.32
CA THR A 205 -7.80 7.80 6.82
C THR A 205 -7.71 7.88 8.34
N ALA A 206 -8.35 6.96 9.06
CA ALA A 206 -8.28 6.94 10.53
C ALA A 206 -6.86 6.66 11.05
N LEU A 207 -6.11 5.77 10.39
CA LEU A 207 -4.71 5.52 10.71
C LEU A 207 -3.86 6.78 10.44
N LEU A 208 -4.01 7.38 9.26
CA LEU A 208 -3.20 8.53 8.87
C LEU A 208 -3.49 9.77 9.73
N ALA A 209 -4.74 9.97 10.14
CA ALA A 209 -5.09 11.02 11.10
C ALA A 209 -4.35 10.85 12.44
N ARG A 210 -4.23 9.61 12.95
CA ARG A 210 -3.43 9.32 14.16
C ARG A 210 -1.94 9.59 13.95
N LEU A 211 -1.44 9.33 12.74
CA LEU A 211 -0.09 9.68 12.28
C LEU A 211 0.07 11.17 11.90
N LYS A 212 -0.89 12.02 12.30
CA LYS A 212 -0.87 13.49 12.16
C LYS A 212 -1.02 14.04 10.75
N TYR A 213 -1.50 13.24 9.80
CA TYR A 213 -1.90 13.74 8.49
C TYR A 213 -3.18 14.56 8.58
N ARG A 214 -3.28 15.56 7.72
CA ARG A 214 -4.48 16.38 7.50
C ARG A 214 -4.95 16.15 6.07
N VAL A 215 -6.26 16.30 5.86
CA VAL A 215 -6.85 16.39 4.51
C VAL A 215 -6.80 17.85 4.09
N GLN A 216 -6.26 18.14 2.90
CA GLN A 216 -6.19 19.49 2.32
C GLN A 216 -6.53 19.45 0.84
#